data_AF-A0A8J8J8D7-F1
#
_entry.id   AF-A0A8J8J8D7-F1
#
_cell.length_a   1.000
_cell.length_b   1.000
_cell.length_c   1.000
_cell.angle_alpha   90.00
_cell.angle_beta   90.00
_cell.angle_gamma   90.00
#
_symmetry.space_group_name_H-M   'P 1'
#
loop_
_entity.id
_entity.type
_entity.pdbx_description
1 polymer ?
#
loop_
_entity_poly.entity_id
_entity_poly.type
_entity_poly.pdbx_seq_one_letter_code
_entity_poly.pdbx_strand_id
1 'polypeptide(L)'
;MPKLKVVLDTSILISALKSRDVKRSPSWKILSLLSEDKLVNYGSKETIEEMKETLAIVGLLVGKPEKAKAIYHLVLNHTKRVSPRVQFEEDRELVKLVGHADDLTSSPP
;
A
#
# COMPACT_ATOMS: atom_id res chain seq x y z
N MET A 1 8.93 -21.94 3.80
CA MET A 1 7.52 -22.21 3.44
C MET A 1 7.09 -21.22 2.37
N PRO A 2 6.17 -21.60 1.46
CA PRO A 2 5.60 -20.65 0.51
C PRO A 2 4.80 -19.56 1.26
N LYS A 3 5.07 -18.29 0.96
CA LYS A 3 4.34 -17.13 1.48
C LYS A 3 3.23 -16.75 0.52
N LEU A 4 2.07 -16.37 1.04
CA LEU A 4 1.01 -15.83 0.20
C LEU A 4 1.43 -14.43 -0.28
N LYS A 5 1.37 -14.20 -1.59
CA LYS A 5 1.74 -12.94 -2.24
C LYS A 5 0.51 -12.06 -2.35
N VAL A 6 0.59 -10.83 -1.86
CA VAL A 6 -0.54 -9.89 -1.86
C VAL A 6 -0.11 -8.52 -2.33
N VAL A 7 -1.08 -7.74 -2.82
CA VAL A 7 -0.98 -6.29 -2.95
C VAL A 7 -2.03 -5.73 -2.00
N LEU A 8 -1.59 -5.10 -0.91
CA LEU A 8 -2.49 -4.52 0.06
C LEU A 8 -3.01 -3.18 -0.47
N ASP A 9 -4.32 -3.06 -0.51
CA ASP A 9 -4.96 -1.78 -0.80
C ASP A 9 -4.99 -0.89 0.46
N THR A 10 -4.96 0.44 0.25
CA THR A 10 -4.94 1.44 1.33
C THR A 10 -6.18 1.33 2.21
N SER A 11 -7.34 0.91 1.67
CA SER A 11 -8.59 0.71 2.43
C SER A 11 -8.47 -0.32 3.55
N ILE A 12 -7.63 -1.36 3.40
CA ILE A 12 -7.37 -2.36 4.43
C ILE A 12 -6.65 -1.71 5.61
N LEU A 13 -5.68 -0.84 5.33
CA LEU A 13 -4.90 -0.14 6.35
C LEU A 13 -5.77 0.88 7.11
N ILE A 14 -6.61 1.62 6.39
CA ILE A 14 -7.60 2.54 6.98
C ILE A 14 -8.57 1.77 7.88
N SER A 15 -9.05 0.62 7.43
CA SER A 15 -9.95 -0.25 8.21
C SER A 15 -9.29 -0.76 9.49
N ALA A 16 -8.01 -1.16 9.42
CA ALA A 16 -7.23 -1.54 10.60
C ALA A 16 -7.05 -0.36 11.59
N LEU A 17 -6.74 0.83 11.06
CA LEU A 17 -6.57 2.05 11.85
C LEU A 17 -7.84 2.41 12.61
N LYS A 18 -8.98 2.44 11.91
CA LYS A 18 -10.31 2.80 12.46
C LYS A 18 -10.89 1.74 13.39
N SER A 19 -10.46 0.48 13.25
CA SER A 19 -10.97 -0.62 14.07
C SER A 19 -10.81 -0.37 15.59
N ARG A 20 -11.89 -0.66 16.32
CA ARG A 20 -11.98 -0.61 17.79
C ARG A 20 -11.57 -1.93 18.44
N ASP A 21 -11.84 -3.06 17.79
CA ASP A 21 -11.50 -4.40 18.26
C ASP A 21 -10.55 -5.10 17.28
N VAL A 22 -9.30 -5.21 17.70
CA VAL A 22 -8.20 -5.83 16.95
C VAL A 22 -8.45 -7.33 16.72
N LYS A 23 -9.02 -8.04 17.70
CA LYS A 23 -9.19 -9.51 17.63
C LYS A 23 -10.25 -9.91 16.61
N ARG A 24 -11.27 -9.09 16.42
CA ARG A 24 -12.39 -9.36 15.49
C ARG A 24 -12.20 -8.75 14.11
N SER A 25 -11.28 -7.79 13.94
CA SER A 25 -11.09 -7.08 12.68
C SER A 25 -10.39 -7.93 11.61
N PRO A 26 -11.03 -8.16 10.44
CA PRO A 26 -10.39 -8.85 9.31
C PRO A 26 -9.10 -8.16 8.86
N SER A 27 -9.08 -6.82 8.84
CA SER A 27 -7.89 -6.05 8.48
C SER A 27 -6.73 -6.27 9.46
N TRP A 28 -7.02 -6.39 10.76
CA TRP A 28 -5.98 -6.73 11.73
C TRP A 28 -5.48 -8.15 11.58
N LYS A 29 -6.34 -9.12 11.23
CA LYS A 29 -5.89 -10.49 10.91
C LYS A 29 -4.91 -10.50 9.74
N ILE A 30 -5.16 -9.70 8.69
CA ILE A 30 -4.22 -9.56 7.56
C ILE A 30 -2.88 -8.98 8.05
N LEU A 31 -2.91 -7.92 8.86
CA LEU A 31 -1.68 -7.34 9.41
C LEU A 31 -0.92 -8.29 10.34
N SER A 32 -1.61 -9.11 11.13
CA SER A 32 -0.98 -10.15 11.94
C SER A 32 -0.27 -11.19 11.08
N LEU A 33 -0.92 -11.69 10.02
CA LEU A 33 -0.30 -12.62 9.08
C LEU A 33 0.93 -12.01 8.37
N LEU A 34 0.90 -10.70 8.13
CA LEU A 34 2.05 -9.97 7.59
C LEU A 34 3.21 -9.94 8.61
N SER A 35 2.92 -9.63 9.88
CA SER A 35 3.92 -9.63 10.97
C SER A 35 4.48 -11.01 11.31
N GLU A 36 3.70 -12.07 11.07
CA GLU A 36 4.09 -13.47 11.25
C GLU A 36 4.87 -14.04 10.05
N ASP A 37 5.21 -13.20 9.07
CA ASP A 37 5.95 -13.56 7.86
C ASP A 37 5.26 -14.63 6.99
N LYS A 38 3.93 -14.77 7.13
CA LYS A 38 3.08 -15.68 6.34
C LYS A 38 2.63 -15.04 5.02
N LEU A 39 2.64 -13.70 4.97
CA LEU A 39 2.34 -12.88 3.79
C LEU A 39 3.58 -12.11 3.36
N VAL A 40 3.65 -11.82 2.07
CA VAL A 40 4.55 -10.80 1.53
C VAL A 40 3.74 -9.80 0.72
N ASN A 41 3.81 -8.53 1.12
CA ASN A 41 3.17 -7.45 0.37
C ASN A 41 4.06 -7.04 -0.81
N TYR A 42 3.46 -6.69 -1.93
CA TYR A 42 4.13 -6.06 -3.06
C TYR A 42 3.58 -4.65 -3.24
N GLY A 43 4.47 -3.70 -3.44
CA GLY A 43 4.09 -2.30 -3.64
C GLY A 43 5.15 -1.58 -4.48
N SER A 44 4.68 -0.66 -5.32
CA SER A 44 5.55 0.31 -5.99
C SER A 44 5.97 1.43 -5.03
N LYS A 45 6.88 2.30 -5.47
CA LYS A 45 7.26 3.47 -4.68
C LYS A 45 6.04 4.38 -4.45
N GLU A 46 5.28 4.61 -5.50
CA GLU A 46 4.12 5.48 -5.56
C GLU A 46 3.02 4.97 -4.61
N THR A 47 2.67 3.68 -4.69
CA THR A 47 1.67 3.10 -3.80
C THR A 47 2.07 3.15 -2.31
N ILE A 48 3.36 2.98 -1.99
CA ILE A 48 3.85 3.11 -0.60
C ILE A 48 3.76 4.57 -0.12
N GLU A 49 4.06 5.53 -0.99
CA GLU A 49 3.98 6.96 -0.71
C GLU A 49 2.52 7.40 -0.48
N GLU A 50 1.61 6.98 -1.35
CA GLU A 50 0.17 7.21 -1.20
C GLU A 50 -0.37 6.61 0.11
N MET A 51 0.05 5.38 0.46
CA MET A 51 -0.31 4.77 1.74
C MET A 51 0.16 5.59 2.94
N LYS A 52 1.39 6.11 2.90
CA LYS A 52 1.96 6.95 3.96
C LYS A 52 1.13 8.21 4.17
N GLU A 53 0.86 8.94 3.09
CA GLU A 53 0.11 10.19 3.12
C GLU A 53 -1.32 9.97 3.60
N THR A 54 -2.00 8.98 3.02
CA THR A 54 -3.38 8.65 3.37
C THR A 54 -3.51 8.22 4.83
N LEU A 55 -2.61 7.36 5.31
CA LEU A 55 -2.62 6.94 6.71
C LEU A 55 -2.30 8.09 7.66
N ALA A 56 -1.39 8.99 7.30
CA ALA A 56 -1.08 10.16 8.10
C ALA A 56 -2.31 11.08 8.23
N ILE A 57 -2.95 11.43 7.10
CA ILE A 57 -4.15 12.28 7.07
C ILE A 57 -5.28 11.64 7.89
N VAL A 58 -5.61 10.38 7.61
CA VAL A 58 -6.70 9.69 8.32
C VAL A 58 -6.35 9.49 9.79
N GLY A 59 -5.08 9.21 10.11
CA GLY A 59 -4.58 9.07 11.47
C GLY A 59 -4.79 10.32 12.31
N LEU A 60 -4.53 11.49 11.75
CA LEU A 60 -4.81 12.78 12.38
C LEU A 60 -6.32 12.98 12.57
N LEU A 61 -7.12 12.75 11.53
CA LEU A 61 -8.59 12.94 11.58
C LEU A 61 -9.28 12.06 12.62
N VAL A 62 -8.79 10.84 12.87
CA VAL A 62 -9.37 9.93 13.86
C VAL A 62 -8.69 10.00 15.23
N GLY A 63 -7.72 10.90 15.42
CA GLY A 63 -6.99 11.07 16.67
C GLY A 63 -6.07 9.91 17.03
N LYS A 64 -5.54 9.17 16.03
CA LYS A 64 -4.65 8.01 16.22
C LYS A 64 -3.39 8.05 15.34
N PRO A 65 -2.60 9.14 15.35
CA PRO A 65 -1.42 9.29 14.50
C PRO A 65 -0.36 8.21 14.75
N GLU A 66 -0.07 7.86 16.01
CA GLU A 66 0.92 6.83 16.35
C GLU A 66 0.51 5.45 15.86
N LYS A 67 -0.79 5.13 15.91
CA LYS A 67 -1.32 3.87 15.38
C LYS A 67 -1.19 3.82 13.85
N ALA A 68 -1.46 4.94 13.16
CA ALA A 68 -1.29 5.03 11.72
C ALA A 68 0.17 4.83 11.31
N LYS A 69 1.09 5.49 12.03
CA LYS A 69 2.54 5.32 11.85
C LYS A 69 2.99 3.87 12.06
N ALA A 70 2.50 3.21 13.11
CA ALA A 70 2.83 1.81 13.39
C ALA A 70 2.33 0.86 12.27
N ILE A 71 1.10 1.07 11.78
CA ILE A 71 0.55 0.28 10.66
C ILE A 71 1.39 0.50 9.40
N TYR A 72 1.73 1.75 9.08
CA TYR A 72 2.57 2.06 7.92
C TYR A 72 3.93 1.37 7.99
N HIS A 73 4.63 1.47 9.13
CA HIS A 73 5.93 0.82 9.29
C HIS A 73 5.85 -0.70 9.21
N LEU A 74 4.79 -1.32 9.77
CA LEU A 74 4.56 -2.74 9.62
C LEU A 74 4.48 -3.14 8.15
N VAL A 75 3.66 -2.43 7.36
CA VAL A 75 3.52 -2.69 5.92
C VAL A 75 4.82 -2.45 5.19
N LEU A 76 5.47 -1.31 5.41
CA LEU A 76 6.73 -0.94 4.76
C LEU A 76 7.81 -2.00 4.97
N ASN A 77 7.97 -2.49 6.19
CA ASN A 77 8.99 -3.49 6.54
C ASN A 77 8.74 -4.87 5.91
N HIS A 78 7.50 -5.16 5.50
CA HIS A 78 7.10 -6.43 4.90
C HIS A 78 6.67 -6.26 3.42
N THR A 79 7.04 -5.13 2.80
CA THR A 79 6.76 -4.86 1.40
C THR A 79 7.98 -5.12 0.54
N LYS A 80 7.83 -6.00 -0.44
CA LYS A 80 8.78 -6.17 -1.52
C LYS A 80 8.48 -5.15 -2.61
N ARG A 81 9.43 -4.25 -2.85
CA ARG A 81 9.30 -3.22 -3.90
C ARG A 81 9.23 -3.86 -5.28
N VAL A 82 8.33 -3.35 -6.10
CA VAL A 82 8.20 -3.71 -7.51
C VAL A 82 8.12 -2.46 -8.36
N SER A 83 8.62 -2.57 -9.58
CA SER A 83 8.43 -1.58 -10.63
C SER A 83 7.78 -2.27 -11.83
N PRO A 84 6.93 -1.55 -12.60
CA PRO A 84 6.52 -1.99 -13.92
C PRO A 84 7.74 -2.33 -14.77
N ARG A 85 7.65 -3.40 -15.55
CA ARG A 85 8.72 -3.83 -16.47
C ARG A 85 8.64 -3.15 -17.83
N VAL A 86 7.46 -2.62 -18.16
CA VAL A 86 7.14 -2.04 -19.46
C VAL A 86 6.73 -0.60 -19.21
N GLN A 87 7.39 0.31 -19.90
CA GLN A 87 7.04 1.72 -19.96
C GLN A 87 6.34 1.94 -21.30
N PHE A 88 5.23 2.68 -21.28
CA PHE A 88 4.41 2.93 -22.48
C PHE A 88 4.52 4.37 -22.96
N GLU A 89 5.52 5.09 -22.46
CA GLU A 89 5.79 6.51 -22.72
C GLU A 89 5.99 6.79 -24.23
N GLU A 90 6.51 5.81 -24.96
CA GLU A 90 6.76 5.90 -26.40
C GLU A 90 5.53 5.53 -27.26
N ASP A 91 4.49 4.93 -26.67
CA ASP A 91 3.26 4.55 -27.38
C ASP A 91 2.28 5.74 -27.45
N ARG A 92 2.40 6.49 -28.54
CA ARG A 92 1.60 7.70 -28.81
C ARG A 92 0.10 7.44 -28.88
N GLU A 93 -0.34 6.23 -29.23
CA GLU A 93 -1.76 5.90 -29.24
C GLU A 93 -2.27 5.64 -27.83
N LEU A 94 -1.50 4.91 -27.02
CA LEU A 94 -1.81 4.70 -25.61
C LEU A 94 -1.84 6.00 -24.81
N VAL A 95 -0.88 6.91 -25.04
CA VAL A 95 -0.83 8.25 -24.41
C VAL A 95 -2.11 9.05 -24.69
N LYS A 96 -2.62 8.99 -25.92
CA LYS A 96 -3.88 9.65 -26.28
C LYS A 96 -5.10 9.02 -25.62
N LEU A 97 -5.09 7.71 -25.39
CA LEU A 97 -6.22 6.97 -24.81
C LEU A 97 -6.30 7.12 -23.29
N VAL A 98 -5.17 7.12 -22.59
CA VAL A 98 -5.13 7.18 -21.12
C VAL A 98 -5.43 8.60 -20.60
N GLY A 99 -5.15 9.64 -21.39
CA GLY A 99 -5.51 11.02 -21.04
C GLY A 99 -4.63 11.67 -19.98
N HIS A 100 -3.83 10.89 -19.25
CA HIS A 100 -2.80 11.34 -18.32
C HIS A 100 -1.48 10.60 -18.59
N ALA A 101 -0.43 11.34 -18.97
CA ALA A 101 0.86 10.75 -19.32
C ALA A 101 1.57 10.11 -18.11
N ASP A 102 1.31 10.62 -16.91
CA ASP A 102 1.94 10.14 -15.67
C ASP A 102 1.58 8.67 -15.37
N ASP A 103 0.37 8.22 -15.79
CA ASP A 103 -0.11 6.85 -15.64
C ASP A 103 0.60 5.84 -16.57
N LEU A 104 1.39 6.34 -17.52
CA LEU A 104 2.19 5.53 -18.46
C LEU A 104 3.66 5.45 -18.08
N THR A 105 4.05 6.20 -17.05
CA THR A 105 5.42 6.26 -16.54
C THR A 105 5.48 5.53 -15.20
N SER A 106 6.64 4.95 -14.90
CA SER A 106 6.99 4.57 -13.53
C SER A 106 8.32 5.22 -13.22
N SER A 107 8.30 6.48 -12.81
CA SER A 107 9.52 7.25 -12.59
C SER A 107 10.09 6.95 -11.20
N PRO A 108 11.28 6.33 -11.06
CA PRO A 108 12.15 6.67 -9.94
C PRO A 108 12.89 7.99 -10.23
N PRO A 109 13.35 8.70 -9.19
CA PRO A 109 14.15 9.93 -9.33
C PRO A 109 15.53 9.66 -9.95
#